data_AF-T0LRH0-F1
#
_entry.id   AF-T0LRH0-F1
#
_cell.length_a   1.000
_cell.length_b   1.000
_cell.length_c   1.000
_cell.angle_alpha   90.00
_cell.angle_beta   90.00
_cell.angle_gamma   90.00
#
_symmetry.space_group_name_H-M   'P 1'
#
loop_
_entity.id
_entity.type
_entity.pdbx_description
1 polymer ?
#
loop_
_entity_poly.entity_id
_entity_poly.type
_entity_poly.pdbx_seq_one_letter_code
_entity_poly.pdbx_strand_id
1 'polypeptide(L)' 'MAELRNLEKFEENAIAMCKDQGQREKLTLKTRKRKSPLDAYDLKKLKDKIEKINRKLSK' A
#
# COMPACT_ATOMS: atom_id res chain seq x y z
N MET A 1 -17.51 -6.25 9.94
CA MET A 1 -17.54 -4.86 9.41
C MET A 1 -16.44 -3.95 9.98
N ALA A 2 -15.98 -4.14 11.23
CA ALA A 2 -14.87 -3.37 11.79
C ALA A 2 -13.49 -3.76 11.21
N GLU A 3 -13.27 -5.05 10.92
CA GLU A 3 -12.00 -5.56 10.37
C GLU A 3 -11.70 -5.03 8.96
N LEU A 4 -12.74 -4.91 8.11
CA LEU A 4 -12.65 -4.30 6.78
C LEU A 4 -12.10 -2.87 6.85
N ARG A 5 -12.64 -2.04 7.73
CA ARG A 5 -12.21 -0.63 7.89
C ARG A 5 -10.79 -0.51 8.46
N ASN A 6 -10.39 -1.46 9.31
CA ASN A 6 -9.04 -1.50 9.86
C ASN A 6 -8.00 -1.90 8.81
N LEU A 7 -8.35 -2.84 7.93
CA LEU A 7 -7.50 -3.23 6.80
C LEU A 7 -7.34 -2.08 5.81
N GLU A 8 -8.42 -1.40 5.44
CA GLU A 8 -8.37 -0.21 4.56
C GLU A 8 -7.46 0.90 5.13
N LYS A 9 -7.58 1.20 6.43
CA LYS A 9 -6.67 2.17 7.09
C LYS A 9 -5.20 1.72 7.08
N PHE A 10 -4.96 0.42 7.20
CA PHE A 10 -3.59 -0.12 7.19
C PHE A 10 -2.96 0.00 5.80
N GLU A 11 -3.76 -0.20 4.75
CA GLU A 11 -3.35 -0.02 3.36
C GLU A 11 -3.03 1.44 3.05
N GLU A 12 -3.90 2.37 3.45
CA GLU A 12 -3.67 3.81 3.26
C GLU A 12 -2.40 4.27 3.98
N ASN A 13 -2.17 3.82 5.21
CA ASN A 13 -0.94 4.09 5.96
C ASN A 13 0.30 3.51 5.28
N ALA A 14 0.23 2.26 4.80
CA ALA A 14 1.36 1.65 4.09
C ALA A 14 1.70 2.45 2.83
N ILE A 15 0.70 2.79 2.01
CA ILE A 15 0.89 3.59 0.80
C ILE A 15 1.44 4.99 1.12
N ALA A 16 1.02 5.59 2.24
CA ALA A 16 1.56 6.87 2.70
C ALA A 16 3.06 6.83 3.04
N MET A 17 3.62 5.67 3.37
CA MET A 17 5.07 5.52 3.58
C MET A 17 5.89 5.51 2.27
N CYS A 18 5.25 5.46 1.10
CA CYS A 18 5.94 5.53 -0.17
C CYS A 18 6.41 6.96 -0.46
N LYS A 19 7.74 7.15 -0.58
CA LYS A 19 8.38 8.44 -0.86
C LYS A 19 8.18 8.92 -2.30
N ASP A 20 7.87 8.00 -3.21
CA ASP A 20 7.61 8.30 -4.62
C ASP A 20 6.15 8.68 -4.85
N GLN A 21 5.90 9.93 -5.25
CA GLN A 21 4.53 10.42 -5.46
C GLN A 21 3.81 9.66 -6.60
N GLY A 22 4.52 9.35 -7.70
CA GLY A 22 3.92 8.65 -8.84
C GLY A 22 3.55 7.18 -8.54
N GLN A 23 4.39 6.46 -7.80
CA GLN A 23 4.10 5.10 -7.35
C GLN A 23 3.03 5.09 -6.26
N ARG A 24 3.00 6.10 -5.38
CA ARG A 24 1.97 6.27 -4.35
C ARG A 24 0.59 6.36 -4.98
N GLU A 25 0.40 7.25 -5.96
CA GLU A 25 -0.88 7.38 -6.66
C GLU A 25 -1.29 6.09 -7.39
N LYS A 26 -0.33 5.43 -8.04
CA LYS A 26 -0.56 4.15 -8.72
C LYS A 26 -0.97 3.03 -7.77
N LEU A 27 -0.38 2.98 -6.57
CA LEU A 27 -0.73 2.01 -5.53
C LEU A 27 -2.12 2.32 -4.95
N THR A 28 -2.41 3.58 -4.63
CA THR A 28 -3.74 4.02 -4.15
C THR A 28 -4.85 3.63 -5.13
N LEU A 29 -4.67 3.92 -6.42
CA LEU A 29 -5.63 3.55 -7.46
C LEU A 29 -5.81 2.03 -7.56
N LYS A 30 -4.72 1.27 -7.44
CA LYS A 30 -4.78 -0.21 -7.51
C LYS A 30 -5.51 -0.80 -6.31
N THR A 31 -5.30 -0.26 -5.12
CA THR A 31 -5.97 -0.69 -3.90
C THR A 31 -7.46 -0.32 -3.91
N ARG A 32 -7.81 0.92 -4.28
CA ARG A 32 -9.21 1.36 -4.43
C ARG A 32 -9.99 0.60 -5.50
N LYS A 33 -9.33 0.08 -6.54
CA LYS A 33 -9.97 -0.75 -7.57
C LYS A 33 -10.32 -2.16 -7.07
N ARG A 34 -9.74 -2.63 -5.97
CA ARG A 34 -10.10 -3.93 -5.41
C ARG A 34 -11.39 -3.79 -4.61
N LYS A 35 -12.35 -4.71 -4.85
CA LYS A 35 -13.60 -4.81 -4.09
C LYS A 35 -13.42 -5.42 -2.69
N SER A 36 -12.23 -5.90 -2.37
CA SER A 36 -11.91 -6.54 -1.10
C SER A 36 -10.57 -6.02 -0.58
N PRO A 37 -10.44 -5.90 0.75
CA PRO A 37 -9.18 -5.53 1.37
C PRO A 37 -8.09 -6.55 1.00
N LEU A 38 -6.85 -6.08 0.93
CA LEU A 38 -5.66 -6.87 0.77
C LEU A 38 -5.57 -7.84 1.93
N ASP A 39 -5.45 -9.13 1.60
CA ASP A 39 -5.13 -10.16 2.57
C ASP A 39 -3.70 -9.93 3.13
N ALA A 40 -3.39 -10.52 4.28
CA ALA A 40 -2.12 -10.35 4.98
C ALA A 40 -0.90 -10.60 4.06
N TYR A 41 -1.00 -11.58 3.15
CA TYR A 41 0.04 -11.88 2.18
C TYR A 41 0.24 -10.76 1.15
N ASP A 42 -0.86 -10.20 0.62
CA ASP A 42 -0.78 -9.11 -0.34
C ASP A 42 -0.36 -7.78 0.31
N LEU A 43 -0.75 -7.55 1.58
CA LEU A 43 -0.26 -6.43 2.39
C LEU A 43 1.26 -6.49 2.56
N LYS A 44 1.80 -7.68 2.83
CA LYS A 44 3.26 -7.90 2.91
C LYS A 44 3.94 -7.55 1.59
N LYS A 45 3.40 -8.02 0.46
CA LYS A 45 3.92 -7.66 -0.88
C LYS A 45 3.87 -6.16 -1.15
N LEU A 46 2.80 -5.49 -0.72
CA LEU A 46 2.66 -4.04 -0.85
C LEU A 46 3.77 -3.32 -0.08
N LYS A 47 4.00 -3.70 1.19
CA LYS A 47 5.08 -3.16 2.02
C LYS A 47 6.47 -3.40 1.42
N ASP A 48 6.77 -4.63 1.00
CA ASP A 48 8.05 -4.98 0.37
C ASP A 48 8.29 -4.14 -0.89
N LYS A 49 7.24 -3.91 -1.69
CA LYS A 49 7.32 -3.09 -2.89
C LYS A 49 7.61 -1.62 -2.58
N ILE A 50 6.93 -1.06 -1.58
CA ILE A 50 7.13 0.32 -1.12
C ILE A 50 8.54 0.49 -0.55
N GLU A 51 9.01 -0.46 0.26
CA GLU A 51 10.36 -0.43 0.81
C GLU A 51 11.42 -0.48 -0.29
N LYS A 52 11.23 -1.34 -1.31
CA LYS A 52 12.12 -1.42 -2.47
C LYS A 52 12.16 -0.11 -3.26
N ILE A 53 11.03 0.56 -3.45
CA ILE A 53 10.96 1.88 -4.10
C ILE A 53 11.70 2.92 -3.26
N ASN A 54 11.44 2.96 -1.95
CA ASN A 54 12.09 3.90 -1.05
C ASN A 54 13.61 3.70 -0.99
N ARG A 55 14.10 2.45 -0.97
CA ARG A 55 15.54 2.14 -1.04
C ARG A 55 16.18 2.61 -2.34
N LYS A 56 15.47 2.57 -3.47
CA LYS A 56 15.97 3.08 -4.75
C LYS A 56 16.05 4.61 -4.80
N LEU A 57 15.09 5.29 -4.17
CA LEU A 57 15.07 6.76 -4.07
C LEU A 57 16.05 7.32 -3.04
N SER A 58 16.39 6.52 -2.03
CA SER A 58 17.33 6.91 -0.98
C SER A 58 18.80 6.64 -1.35
N LYS A 59 19.06 6.15 -2.57
CA LYS A 59 20.38 5.91 -3.14
C LYS A 59 20.68 6.97 -4.18
#